data_AF-A0A142JKJ3-F1
#
_entry.id   AF-A0A142JKJ3-F1
#
_cell.length_a   1.000
_cell.length_b   1.000
_cell.length_c   1.000
_cell.angle_alpha   90.00
_cell.angle_beta   90.00
_cell.angle_gamma   90.00
#
_symmetry.space_group_name_H-M   'P 1'
#
loop_
_entity.id
_entity.type
_entity.pdbx_description
1 polymer ?
#
loop_
_entity_poly.entity_id
_entity_poly.type
_entity_poly.pdbx_seq_one_letter_code
_entity_poly.pdbx_strand_id
1 'polypeptide(L)'
;MSKSLRAALAELVRYVPQSEPFATVFAHKSKIADRLGVTERTLYRHLAGLKSEGLIEVMPQERKSRNGRYAVARIRLTPKAAALVGLIEAPKDVIHTPPSDNLSVGHSLSEPTIAKNHRPVATIGALPVDLAHLTGQGLSKAGLFKLMGIAKAHGKRLSDIVAAMANRLADFKGGRLYAYLAKLASGPTDFSVAATAAREAAAKAHEAALLHTRVARFKERFRGATLATRSGDRLYRIDRDARYVQVLGMDRSGTAPMNDLLPWIQAVERGDLVLATFDVERRLNCQ
;
A
#
# COMPACT_ATOMS: atom_id res chain seq x y z
N MET A 1 -7.62 20.76 5.31
CA MET A 1 -8.86 20.87 4.51
C MET A 1 -8.55 20.86 3.01
N SER A 2 -9.19 19.97 2.24
CA SER A 2 -8.99 19.86 0.78
C SER A 2 -9.58 21.05 0.00
N LYS A 3 -9.16 21.27 -1.26
CA LYS A 3 -9.62 22.40 -2.10
C LYS A 3 -11.15 22.39 -2.31
N SER A 4 -11.74 21.21 -2.49
CA SER A 4 -13.18 21.05 -2.70
C SER A 4 -14.00 21.28 -1.43
N LEU A 5 -13.50 20.86 -0.26
CA LEU A 5 -14.13 21.16 1.04
C LEU A 5 -14.09 22.67 1.34
N ARG A 6 -12.97 23.34 1.03
CA ARG A 6 -12.86 24.81 1.14
C ARG A 6 -13.90 25.54 0.29
N ALA A 7 -14.06 25.12 -0.96
CA ALA A 7 -15.05 25.71 -1.86
C ALA A 7 -16.49 25.51 -1.35
N ALA A 8 -16.81 24.31 -0.86
CA ALA A 8 -18.13 24.03 -0.30
C ALA A 8 -18.41 24.84 0.99
N LEU A 9 -17.40 25.01 1.85
CA LEU A 9 -17.52 25.86 3.04
C LEU A 9 -17.72 27.33 2.65
N ALA A 10 -16.96 27.84 1.69
CA ALA A 10 -17.09 29.22 1.21
C ALA A 10 -18.49 29.49 0.65
N GLU A 11 -19.06 28.57 -0.13
CA GLU A 11 -20.44 28.72 -0.63
C GLU A 11 -21.48 28.67 0.48
N LEU A 12 -21.29 27.87 1.53
CA LEU A 12 -22.19 27.85 2.68
C LEU A 12 -22.17 29.17 3.47
N VAL A 13 -20.98 29.75 3.66
CA VAL A 13 -20.79 31.03 4.37
C VAL A 13 -21.56 32.16 3.69
N ARG A 14 -21.69 32.15 2.34
CA ARG A 14 -22.43 33.18 1.59
C ARG A 14 -23.92 33.28 1.98
N TYR A 15 -24.48 32.24 2.58
CA TYR A 15 -25.88 32.19 3.02
C TYR A 15 -26.05 32.46 4.52
N VAL A 16 -24.96 32.73 5.25
CA VAL A 16 -24.99 33.04 6.69
C VAL A 16 -25.01 34.56 6.86
N PRO A 17 -25.99 35.12 7.58
CA PRO A 17 -26.00 36.55 7.90
C PRO A 17 -24.85 36.89 8.85
N GLN A 18 -24.16 38.02 8.64
CA GLN A 18 -23.05 38.45 9.48
C GLN A 18 -23.48 38.79 10.92
N SER A 19 -24.72 39.25 11.10
CA SER A 19 -25.28 39.57 12.42
C SER A 19 -25.52 38.33 13.29
N GLU A 20 -25.71 37.16 12.68
CA GLU A 20 -26.00 35.90 13.37
C GLU A 20 -25.19 34.75 12.75
N PRO A 21 -23.90 34.61 13.08
CA PRO A 21 -23.00 33.63 12.45
C PRO A 21 -23.38 32.17 12.73
N PHE A 22 -24.23 31.92 13.72
CA PHE A 22 -24.72 30.60 14.11
C PHE A 22 -26.14 30.31 13.61
N ALA A 23 -26.73 31.22 12.82
CA ALA A 23 -28.02 31.01 12.21
C ALA A 23 -28.00 29.79 11.27
N THR A 24 -29.17 29.17 11.11
CA THR A 24 -29.31 28.03 10.21
C THR A 24 -29.25 28.48 8.75
N VAL A 25 -28.44 27.79 7.95
CA VAL A 25 -28.31 28.01 6.51
C VAL A 25 -29.55 27.48 5.79
N PHE A 26 -30.32 28.39 5.20
CA PHE A 26 -31.47 28.09 4.36
C PHE A 26 -31.09 28.16 2.88
N ALA A 27 -30.38 27.15 2.40
CA ALA A 27 -30.05 27.02 0.99
C ALA A 27 -30.43 25.63 0.47
N HIS A 28 -31.11 25.59 -0.68
CA HIS A 28 -31.45 24.33 -1.32
C HIS A 28 -30.17 23.66 -1.83
N LYS A 29 -30.02 22.36 -1.57
CA LYS A 29 -28.79 21.62 -1.88
C LYS A 29 -28.48 21.61 -3.38
N SER A 30 -29.51 21.58 -4.24
CA SER A 30 -29.35 21.74 -5.68
C SER A 30 -28.67 23.06 -6.05
N LYS A 31 -29.10 24.19 -5.48
CA LYS A 31 -28.52 25.51 -5.79
C LYS A 31 -27.05 25.62 -5.37
N ILE A 32 -26.67 24.98 -4.26
CA ILE A 32 -25.27 24.92 -3.81
C ILE A 32 -24.45 24.06 -4.77
N ALA A 33 -25.01 22.91 -5.18
CA ALA A 33 -24.38 21.99 -6.11
C ALA A 33 -24.14 22.64 -7.49
N ASP A 34 -25.15 23.34 -8.01
CA ASP A 34 -25.10 24.07 -9.28
C ASP A 34 -23.99 25.14 -9.27
N ARG A 35 -23.90 25.93 -8.19
CA ARG A 35 -22.86 26.97 -8.06
C ARG A 35 -21.44 26.42 -7.94
N LEU A 36 -21.31 25.26 -7.29
CA LEU A 36 -20.03 24.56 -7.20
C LEU A 36 -19.66 23.80 -8.48
N GLY A 37 -20.59 23.68 -9.44
CA GLY A 37 -20.42 22.87 -10.65
C GLY A 37 -20.29 21.37 -10.34
N VAL A 38 -20.90 20.90 -9.25
CA VAL A 38 -20.81 19.50 -8.80
C VAL A 38 -22.18 18.86 -8.73
N THR A 39 -22.22 17.52 -8.80
CA THR A 39 -23.47 16.78 -8.56
C THR A 39 -23.88 16.83 -7.09
N GLU A 40 -25.18 16.73 -6.81
CA GLU A 40 -25.68 16.68 -5.42
C GLU A 40 -25.03 15.58 -4.59
N ARG A 41 -24.79 14.40 -5.17
CA ARG A 41 -24.08 13.28 -4.52
C ARG A 41 -22.68 13.69 -4.05
N THR A 42 -21.98 14.52 -4.84
CA THR A 42 -20.66 15.05 -4.49
C THR A 42 -20.76 16.13 -3.42
N LEU A 43 -21.78 16.98 -3.48
CA LEU A 43 -22.07 17.93 -2.40
C LEU A 43 -22.32 17.22 -1.06
N TYR A 44 -23.13 16.15 -1.03
CA TYR A 44 -23.35 15.37 0.19
C TYR A 44 -22.06 14.80 0.77
N ARG A 45 -21.12 14.36 -0.09
CA ARG A 45 -19.80 13.89 0.35
C ARG A 45 -18.97 15.03 0.94
N HIS A 46 -19.01 16.23 0.35
CA HIS A 46 -18.32 17.40 0.89
C HIS A 46 -18.92 17.85 2.23
N LEU A 47 -20.25 17.85 2.36
CA LEU A 47 -20.94 18.14 3.63
C LEU A 47 -20.59 17.11 4.71
N ALA A 48 -20.50 15.82 4.37
CA ALA A 48 -20.05 14.79 5.30
C ALA A 48 -18.60 15.04 5.77
N GLY A 49 -17.71 15.44 4.86
CA GLY A 49 -16.34 15.83 5.18
C GLY A 49 -16.27 17.05 6.12
N LEU A 50 -17.04 18.10 5.82
CA LEU A 50 -17.11 19.29 6.69
C LEU A 50 -17.67 18.96 8.08
N LYS A 51 -18.63 18.02 8.17
CA LYS A 51 -19.13 17.52 9.46
C LYS A 51 -18.04 16.77 10.23
N SER A 52 -17.26 15.92 9.57
CA SER A 52 -16.16 15.18 10.23
C SER A 52 -15.03 16.08 10.72
N GLU A 53 -14.77 17.20 10.05
CA GLU A 53 -13.77 18.20 10.51
C GLU A 53 -14.31 19.12 11.63
N GLY A 54 -15.60 18.98 11.98
CA GLY A 54 -16.28 19.78 13.00
C GLY A 54 -16.57 21.22 12.57
N LEU A 55 -16.70 21.46 11.26
CA LEU A 55 -16.92 22.80 10.69
C LEU A 55 -18.41 23.13 10.51
N ILE A 56 -19.25 22.10 10.35
CA ILE A 56 -20.69 22.26 10.26
C ILE A 56 -21.39 21.32 11.22
N GLU A 57 -22.54 21.76 11.72
CA GLU A 57 -23.43 20.96 12.54
C GLU A 57 -24.78 20.82 11.84
N VAL A 58 -25.35 19.62 11.88
CA VAL A 58 -26.68 19.33 11.35
C VAL A 58 -27.64 19.27 12.53
N MET A 59 -28.61 20.18 12.57
CA MET A 59 -29.60 20.27 13.62
C MET A 59 -30.56 19.09 13.60
N PRO A 60 -31.06 18.66 14.78
CA PRO A 60 -32.05 17.60 14.89
C PRO A 60 -33.31 17.96 14.10
N GLN A 61 -33.95 16.93 13.54
CA GLN A 61 -35.10 17.10 12.68
C GLN A 61 -36.36 17.29 13.52
N GLU A 62 -36.84 18.53 13.66
CA GLU A 62 -38.06 18.83 14.40
C GLU A 62 -39.30 18.30 13.68
N ARG A 63 -40.31 17.85 14.42
CA ARG A 63 -41.62 17.49 13.86
C ARG A 63 -42.47 18.75 13.72
N LYS A 64 -43.08 18.96 12.55
CA LYS A 64 -44.04 20.06 12.35
C LYS A 64 -45.32 19.72 13.11
N SER A 65 -45.66 20.52 14.13
CA SER A 65 -46.84 20.28 14.99
C SER A 65 -48.15 20.21 14.20
N ARG A 66 -48.25 20.94 13.09
CA ARG A 66 -49.46 21.02 12.26
C ARG A 66 -49.76 19.76 11.43
N ASN A 67 -48.75 18.97 11.05
CA ASN A 67 -48.92 17.90 10.05
C ASN A 67 -48.19 16.59 10.40
N GLY A 68 -47.51 16.50 11.56
CA GLY A 68 -46.73 15.32 11.97
C GLY A 68 -45.50 15.00 11.08
N ARG A 69 -45.31 15.72 9.96
CA ARG A 69 -44.17 15.56 9.06
C ARG A 69 -42.92 16.18 9.67
N TYR A 70 -41.77 15.54 9.45
CA TYR A 70 -40.49 16.07 9.87
C TYR A 70 -40.09 17.31 9.04
N ALA A 71 -39.55 18.33 9.70
CA ALA A 71 -38.95 19.50 9.07
C ALA A 71 -37.66 19.12 8.34
N VAL A 72 -37.16 19.96 7.43
CA VAL A 72 -35.86 19.70 6.79
C VAL A 72 -34.75 19.91 7.81
N ALA A 73 -33.82 18.96 7.91
CA ALA A 73 -32.65 19.10 8.79
C ALA A 73 -31.83 20.33 8.37
N ARG A 74 -31.70 21.28 9.28
CA ARG A 74 -31.01 22.56 9.05
C ARG A 74 -29.53 22.43 9.36
N ILE A 75 -28.69 23.12 8.60
CA ILE A 75 -27.23 23.13 8.81
C ILE A 75 -26.86 24.47 9.45
N ARG A 76 -25.94 24.48 10.42
CA ARG A 76 -25.34 25.70 10.96
C ARG A 76 -23.82 25.60 10.98
N LEU A 77 -23.14 26.75 10.99
CA LEU A 77 -21.70 26.80 11.21
C LEU A 77 -21.38 26.54 12.69
N THR A 78 -20.28 25.84 12.95
CA THR A 78 -19.75 25.69 14.31
C THR A 78 -18.91 26.92 14.70
N PRO A 79 -18.65 27.15 16.00
CA PRO A 79 -17.72 28.19 16.45
C PRO A 79 -16.34 28.10 15.79
N LYS A 80 -15.85 26.88 15.58
CA LYS A 80 -14.60 26.61 14.87
C LYS A 80 -14.63 27.10 13.42
N ALA A 81 -15.73 26.90 12.70
CA ALA A 81 -15.85 27.40 11.32
C ALA A 81 -16.06 28.91 11.26
N ALA A 82 -16.84 29.47 12.17
CA ALA A 82 -17.04 30.93 12.25
C ALA A 82 -15.71 31.65 12.53
N ALA A 83 -14.87 31.11 13.42
CA ALA A 83 -13.53 31.64 13.69
C ALA A 83 -12.59 31.52 12.48
N LEU A 84 -12.61 30.37 11.78
CA LEU A 84 -11.77 30.14 10.60
C LEU A 84 -12.12 31.08 9.44
N VAL A 85 -13.40 31.40 9.28
CA VAL A 85 -13.91 32.31 8.23
C VAL A 85 -13.75 33.78 8.64
N GLY A 86 -13.46 34.08 9.91
CA GLY A 86 -13.31 35.44 10.44
C GLY A 86 -14.63 36.13 10.76
N LEU A 87 -15.72 35.38 10.96
CA LEU A 87 -17.02 35.91 11.39
C LEU A 87 -17.07 36.21 12.90
N ILE A 88 -16.18 35.59 13.68
CA ILE A 88 -15.98 35.86 15.11
C ILE A 88 -14.49 36.01 15.38
N GLU A 89 -14.13 36.81 16.38
CA GLU A 89 -12.77 36.80 16.92
C GLU A 89 -12.53 35.45 17.59
N ALA A 90 -11.50 34.73 17.13
CA ALA A 90 -11.13 33.47 17.74
C ALA A 90 -10.69 33.72 19.20
N PRO A 91 -11.17 32.97 20.20
CA PRO A 91 -10.53 33.00 21.51
C PRO A 91 -9.07 32.60 21.32
N LYS A 92 -8.14 33.46 21.76
CA LYS A 92 -6.69 33.22 21.79
C LYS A 92 -6.34 32.13 22.81
N ASP A 93 -6.86 30.92 22.65
CA ASP A 93 -6.31 29.77 23.32
C ASP A 93 -5.14 29.26 22.48
N VAL A 94 -3.97 29.79 22.82
CA VAL A 94 -2.67 29.30 22.41
C VAL A 94 -2.55 27.88 22.96
N ILE A 95 -2.93 26.87 22.16
CA ILE A 95 -2.57 25.49 22.42
C ILE A 95 -1.06 25.39 22.15
N HIS A 96 -0.25 25.72 23.15
CA HIS A 96 1.11 25.22 23.25
C HIS A 96 1.00 23.72 23.48
N THR A 97 1.05 22.92 22.41
CA THR A 97 1.49 21.54 22.55
C THR A 97 3.01 21.61 22.72
N PRO A 98 3.59 21.36 23.91
CA PRO A 98 5.04 21.30 24.03
C PRO A 98 5.56 20.17 23.11
N PRO A 99 6.71 20.36 22.44
CA PRO A 99 7.31 19.30 21.65
C PRO A 99 7.66 18.14 22.58
N SER A 100 7.21 16.94 22.24
CA SER A 100 7.53 15.74 23.01
C SER A 100 9.03 15.48 22.99
N ASP A 101 9.61 15.19 24.17
CA ASP A 101 11.02 14.85 24.48
C ASP A 101 11.61 13.63 23.74
N ASN A 102 10.99 13.15 22.66
CA ASN A 102 11.44 11.96 21.92
C ASN A 102 12.41 12.28 20.76
N LEU A 103 12.99 13.47 20.72
CA LEU A 103 14.03 13.83 19.75
C LEU A 103 15.40 13.91 20.43
N SER A 104 15.85 12.76 20.94
CA SER A 104 17.23 12.57 21.36
C SER A 104 17.79 11.33 20.66
N VAL A 105 18.72 11.62 19.74
CA VAL A 105 19.78 10.74 19.21
C VAL A 105 19.40 9.80 18.05
N GLY A 106 19.85 10.21 16.87
CA GLY A 106 20.50 9.36 15.86
C GLY A 106 19.67 8.25 15.22
N HIS A 107 19.12 8.50 14.04
CA HIS A 107 18.85 7.45 13.05
C HIS A 107 19.36 7.90 11.68
N SER A 108 20.28 7.12 11.12
CA SER A 108 20.78 7.23 9.76
C SER A 108 19.66 6.96 8.76
N LEU A 109 19.68 7.72 7.67
CA LEU A 109 18.75 7.64 6.54
C LEU A 109 18.91 6.32 5.77
N SER A 110 18.33 5.23 6.26
CA SER A 110 18.17 4.00 5.48
C SER A 110 17.14 3.09 6.13
N GLU A 111 15.86 3.42 5.99
CA GLU A 111 14.72 2.50 5.92
C GLU A 111 13.42 3.33 5.86
N PRO A 112 12.47 3.02 4.96
CA PRO A 112 11.16 3.66 4.98
C PRO A 112 10.42 3.21 6.25
N THR A 113 10.47 4.05 7.28
CA THR A 113 9.72 3.84 8.52
C THR A 113 8.24 3.98 8.21
N ILE A 114 7.56 2.84 8.10
CA ILE A 114 6.10 2.77 8.15
C ILE A 114 5.68 3.43 9.46
N ALA A 115 4.94 4.54 9.37
CA ALA A 115 4.51 5.31 10.52
C ALA A 115 3.80 4.40 11.54
N LYS A 116 4.27 4.38 12.79
CA LYS A 116 3.74 3.60 13.93
C LYS A 116 2.23 3.80 14.20
N ASN A 117 1.60 4.78 13.55
CA ASN A 117 0.18 5.10 13.69
C ASN A 117 -0.69 4.73 12.48
N HIS A 118 -0.14 4.07 11.46
CA HIS A 118 -1.00 3.36 10.52
C HIS A 118 -1.52 2.10 11.22
N ARG A 119 -2.61 2.23 11.98
CA ARG A 119 -3.49 1.06 12.15
C ARG A 119 -3.75 0.58 10.72
N PRO A 120 -3.51 -0.70 10.37
CA PRO A 120 -4.05 -1.20 9.13
C PRO A 120 -5.53 -0.88 9.22
N VAL A 121 -6.03 -0.03 8.32
CA VAL A 121 -7.47 0.13 8.16
C VAL A 121 -7.92 -1.30 7.97
N ALA A 122 -8.59 -1.87 8.97
CA ALA A 122 -9.22 -3.16 8.85
C ALA A 122 -10.28 -2.91 7.78
N THR A 123 -9.88 -3.10 6.53
CA THR A 123 -10.73 -2.99 5.36
C THR A 123 -11.79 -4.03 5.59
N ILE A 124 -12.94 -3.59 6.09
CA ILE A 124 -14.14 -4.38 6.29
C ILE A 124 -14.45 -4.94 4.89
N GLY A 125 -14.04 -6.19 4.63
CA GLY A 125 -14.17 -6.86 3.33
C GLY A 125 -12.90 -7.07 2.50
N ALA A 126 -11.68 -6.79 3.00
CA ALA A 126 -10.47 -7.28 2.32
C ALA A 126 -10.30 -8.77 2.56
N LEU A 127 -10.15 -9.49 1.44
CA LEU A 127 -9.80 -10.91 1.48
C LEU A 127 -8.33 -11.05 1.87
N PRO A 128 -7.97 -12.07 2.67
CA PRO A 128 -6.57 -12.47 2.80
C PRO A 128 -5.96 -12.69 1.41
N VAL A 129 -4.73 -12.21 1.20
CA VAL A 129 -4.03 -12.31 -0.09
C VAL A 129 -3.99 -13.76 -0.59
N ASP A 130 -3.77 -14.70 0.32
CA ASP A 130 -3.72 -16.14 0.05
C ASP A 130 -5.03 -16.71 -0.50
N LEU A 131 -6.17 -16.05 -0.27
CA LEU A 131 -7.48 -16.50 -0.74
C LEU A 131 -8.04 -15.63 -1.87
N ALA A 132 -7.40 -14.49 -2.15
CA ALA A 132 -7.84 -13.54 -3.18
C ALA A 132 -7.95 -14.20 -4.56
N HIS A 133 -7.01 -15.09 -4.90
CA HIS A 133 -6.98 -15.79 -6.18
C HIS A 133 -8.21 -16.67 -6.45
N LEU A 134 -8.86 -17.18 -5.40
CA LEU A 134 -10.08 -18.01 -5.53
C LEU A 134 -11.26 -17.21 -6.09
N THR A 135 -11.26 -15.88 -5.90
CA THR A 135 -12.31 -15.03 -6.47
C THR A 135 -12.22 -14.96 -8.01
N GLY A 136 -11.02 -15.06 -8.57
CA GLY A 136 -10.82 -15.18 -10.02
C GLY A 136 -11.31 -16.51 -10.60
N GLN A 137 -11.43 -17.56 -9.77
CA GLN A 137 -11.96 -18.88 -10.16
C GLN A 137 -13.49 -18.98 -10.07
N GLY A 138 -14.18 -17.86 -9.83
CA GLY A 138 -15.64 -17.77 -9.78
C GLY A 138 -16.25 -17.99 -8.39
N LEU A 139 -15.43 -18.00 -7.33
CA LEU A 139 -15.93 -18.04 -5.95
C LEU A 139 -16.30 -16.64 -5.47
N SER A 140 -17.55 -16.43 -5.04
CA SER A 140 -17.97 -15.13 -4.50
C SER A 140 -17.30 -14.85 -3.15
N LYS A 141 -17.04 -13.57 -2.84
CA LYS A 141 -16.49 -13.15 -1.54
C LYS A 141 -17.34 -13.66 -0.36
N ALA A 142 -18.66 -13.59 -0.49
CA ALA A 142 -19.59 -14.11 0.51
C ALA A 142 -19.47 -15.62 0.71
N GLY A 143 -19.34 -16.39 -0.39
CA GLY A 143 -19.10 -17.82 -0.34
C GLY A 143 -17.78 -18.18 0.33
N LEU A 144 -16.71 -17.42 0.05
CA LEU A 144 -15.43 -17.60 0.72
C LEU A 144 -15.53 -17.34 2.24
N PHE A 145 -16.17 -16.25 2.66
CA PHE A 145 -16.34 -15.97 4.10
C PHE A 145 -17.17 -17.04 4.80
N LYS A 146 -18.17 -17.60 4.13
CA LYS A 146 -18.94 -18.75 4.65
C LYS A 146 -18.04 -20.00 4.80
N LEU A 147 -17.19 -20.29 3.82
CA LEU A 147 -16.20 -21.38 3.91
C LEU A 147 -15.20 -21.18 5.05
N MET A 148 -14.73 -19.94 5.26
CA MET A 148 -13.86 -19.62 6.40
C MET A 148 -14.57 -19.90 7.73
N GLY A 149 -15.86 -19.56 7.83
CA GLY A 149 -16.68 -19.87 8.99
C GLY A 149 -16.83 -21.38 9.22
N ILE A 150 -17.11 -22.15 8.17
CA ILE A 150 -17.20 -23.62 8.23
C ILE A 150 -15.87 -24.22 8.69
N ALA A 151 -14.76 -23.84 8.06
CA ALA A 151 -13.44 -24.34 8.43
C ALA A 151 -13.12 -24.02 9.91
N LYS A 152 -13.42 -22.79 10.36
CA LYS A 152 -13.20 -22.35 11.74
C LYS A 152 -14.04 -23.16 12.73
N ALA A 153 -15.29 -23.49 12.40
CA ALA A 153 -16.14 -24.33 13.23
C ALA A 153 -15.56 -25.74 13.44
N HIS A 154 -14.82 -26.25 12.45
CA HIS A 154 -14.11 -27.53 12.53
C HIS A 154 -12.64 -27.39 13.01
N GLY A 155 -12.24 -26.23 13.55
CA GLY A 155 -10.90 -26.00 14.08
C GLY A 155 -9.79 -25.88 13.03
N LYS A 156 -10.14 -25.66 11.76
CA LYS A 156 -9.21 -25.60 10.62
C LYS A 156 -9.13 -24.21 10.02
N ARG A 157 -8.08 -23.95 9.26
CA ARG A 157 -7.96 -22.73 8.45
C ARG A 157 -8.15 -23.05 6.99
N LEU A 158 -9.04 -22.29 6.33
CA LEU A 158 -9.28 -22.43 4.90
C LEU A 158 -8.00 -22.20 4.07
N SER A 159 -7.12 -21.31 4.52
CA SER A 159 -5.81 -21.06 3.90
C SER A 159 -4.92 -22.29 3.86
N ASP A 160 -4.99 -23.18 4.86
CA ASP A 160 -4.17 -24.39 4.90
C ASP A 160 -4.71 -25.43 3.92
N ILE A 161 -6.03 -25.61 3.88
CA ILE A 161 -6.71 -26.50 2.93
C ILE A 161 -6.37 -26.10 1.49
N VAL A 162 -6.46 -24.80 1.18
CA VAL A 162 -6.20 -24.27 -0.16
C VAL A 162 -4.73 -24.43 -0.53
N ALA A 163 -3.79 -24.15 0.38
CA ALA A 163 -2.36 -24.32 0.13
C ALA A 163 -1.99 -25.78 -0.15
N ALA A 164 -2.50 -26.72 0.66
CA ALA A 164 -2.25 -28.16 0.47
C ALA A 164 -2.85 -28.70 -0.83
N MET A 165 -3.96 -28.13 -1.30
CA MET A 165 -4.73 -28.64 -2.43
C MET A 165 -4.59 -27.80 -3.71
N ALA A 166 -3.67 -26.82 -3.74
CA ALA A 166 -3.54 -25.85 -4.82
C ALA A 166 -3.49 -26.49 -6.23
N ASN A 167 -2.72 -27.57 -6.38
CA ASN A 167 -2.58 -28.29 -7.65
C ASN A 167 -3.89 -28.93 -8.13
N ARG A 168 -4.73 -29.41 -7.21
CA ARG A 168 -6.01 -30.06 -7.54
C ARG A 168 -7.15 -29.06 -7.69
N LEU A 169 -7.02 -27.86 -7.11
CA LEU A 169 -8.02 -26.81 -7.19
C LEU A 169 -8.08 -26.15 -8.57
N ALA A 170 -7.01 -26.20 -9.37
CA ALA A 170 -6.92 -25.54 -10.68
C ALA A 170 -8.04 -25.95 -11.65
N ASP A 171 -8.53 -27.19 -11.53
CA ASP A 171 -9.56 -27.75 -12.42
C ASP A 171 -10.99 -27.38 -12.00
N PHE A 172 -11.19 -26.95 -10.75
CA PHE A 172 -12.52 -26.64 -10.22
C PHE A 172 -12.84 -25.15 -10.33
N LYS A 173 -14.06 -24.84 -10.77
CA LYS A 173 -14.55 -23.46 -10.91
C LYS A 173 -15.92 -23.25 -10.27
N GLY A 174 -16.18 -22.04 -9.83
CA GLY A 174 -17.50 -21.58 -9.37
C GLY A 174 -18.11 -22.43 -8.23
N GLY A 175 -19.37 -22.83 -8.40
CA GLY A 175 -20.12 -23.58 -7.37
C GLY A 175 -19.53 -24.95 -7.04
N ARG A 176 -18.87 -25.62 -7.99
CA ARG A 176 -18.21 -26.92 -7.75
C ARG A 176 -17.02 -26.77 -6.81
N LEU A 177 -16.24 -25.70 -6.98
CA LEU A 177 -15.14 -25.35 -6.08
C LEU A 177 -15.65 -25.12 -4.65
N TYR A 178 -16.76 -24.38 -4.50
CA TYR A 178 -17.37 -24.16 -3.19
C TYR A 178 -17.79 -25.48 -2.52
N ALA A 179 -18.51 -26.35 -3.23
CA ALA A 179 -18.98 -27.63 -2.68
C ALA A 179 -17.82 -28.55 -2.29
N TYR A 180 -16.77 -28.59 -3.12
CA TYR A 180 -15.56 -29.37 -2.85
C TYR A 180 -14.82 -28.87 -1.61
N LEU A 181 -14.59 -27.55 -1.51
CA LEU A 181 -13.95 -26.95 -0.34
C LEU A 181 -14.78 -27.09 0.93
N ALA A 182 -16.11 -26.98 0.84
CA ALA A 182 -17.00 -27.21 1.98
C ALA A 182 -16.87 -28.65 2.51
N LYS A 183 -16.83 -29.65 1.61
CA LYS A 183 -16.66 -31.06 1.97
C LYS A 183 -15.30 -31.32 2.63
N LEU A 184 -14.22 -30.70 2.12
CA LEU A 184 -12.89 -30.82 2.72
C LEU A 184 -12.81 -30.12 4.09
N ALA A 185 -13.44 -28.95 4.23
CA ALA A 185 -13.48 -28.21 5.48
C ALA A 185 -14.25 -28.96 6.59
N SER A 186 -15.32 -29.68 6.23
CA SER A 186 -16.11 -30.50 7.18
C SER A 186 -15.55 -31.91 7.41
N GLY A 187 -14.63 -32.39 6.58
CA GLY A 187 -14.04 -33.73 6.71
C GLY A 187 -13.10 -33.85 7.92
N PRO A 188 -12.62 -35.07 8.26
CA PRO A 188 -11.72 -35.28 9.41
C PRO A 188 -10.25 -34.95 9.13
N THR A 189 -9.84 -34.81 7.87
CA THR A 189 -8.44 -34.68 7.47
C THR A 189 -7.79 -33.38 7.94
N ASP A 190 -6.63 -33.45 8.60
CA ASP A 190 -5.82 -32.28 8.90
C ASP A 190 -4.91 -31.92 7.71
N PHE A 191 -4.85 -30.63 7.38
CA PHE A 191 -4.06 -30.08 6.28
C PHE A 191 -2.92 -29.20 6.76
N SER A 192 -2.72 -29.04 8.07
CA SER A 192 -1.71 -28.17 8.66
C SER A 192 -0.30 -28.46 8.14
N VAL A 193 0.15 -29.72 8.23
CA VAL A 193 1.48 -30.17 7.80
C VAL A 193 1.66 -30.12 6.28
N ALA A 194 0.63 -30.51 5.53
CA ALA A 194 0.66 -30.43 4.07
C ALA A 194 0.73 -28.96 3.59
N ALA A 195 0.06 -28.05 4.30
CA ALA A 195 0.08 -26.63 4.02
C ALA A 195 1.43 -25.99 4.34
N THR A 196 2.09 -26.36 5.44
CA THR A 196 3.43 -25.83 5.75
C THR A 196 4.44 -26.27 4.70
N ALA A 197 4.45 -27.55 4.33
CA ALA A 197 5.31 -28.05 3.26
C ALA A 197 5.04 -27.36 1.92
N ALA A 198 3.78 -27.15 1.55
CA ALA A 198 3.41 -26.45 0.33
C ALA A 198 3.86 -24.97 0.33
N ARG A 199 3.73 -24.28 1.46
CA ARG A 199 4.19 -22.88 1.60
C ARG A 199 5.71 -22.76 1.54
N GLU A 200 6.44 -23.66 2.19
CA GLU A 200 7.90 -23.69 2.12
C GLU A 200 8.39 -23.96 0.69
N ALA A 201 7.75 -24.89 -0.03
CA ALA A 201 8.05 -25.15 -1.43
C ALA A 201 7.77 -23.92 -2.31
N ALA A 202 6.64 -23.24 -2.10
CA ALA A 202 6.29 -22.02 -2.82
C ALA A 202 7.27 -20.86 -2.52
N ALA A 203 7.67 -20.70 -1.25
CA ALA A 203 8.66 -19.70 -0.85
C ALA A 203 10.02 -19.95 -1.52
N LYS A 204 10.51 -21.20 -1.47
CA LYS A 204 11.75 -21.61 -2.15
C LYS A 204 11.69 -21.41 -3.66
N ALA A 205 10.56 -21.75 -4.29
CA ALA A 205 10.37 -21.55 -5.73
C ALA A 205 10.37 -20.06 -6.10
N HIS A 206 9.72 -19.21 -5.28
CA HIS A 206 9.72 -17.78 -5.49
C HIS A 206 11.12 -17.15 -5.31
N GLU A 207 11.84 -17.55 -4.27
CA GLU A 207 13.24 -17.15 -4.05
C GLU A 207 14.13 -17.57 -5.23
N ALA A 208 14.00 -18.82 -5.70
CA ALA A 208 14.73 -19.31 -6.86
C ALA A 208 14.41 -18.50 -8.14
N ALA A 209 13.14 -18.14 -8.36
CA ALA A 209 12.72 -17.32 -9.49
C ALA A 209 13.28 -15.88 -9.43
N LEU A 210 13.31 -15.28 -8.23
CA LEU A 210 13.93 -13.96 -8.02
C LEU A 210 15.44 -14.02 -8.28
N LEU A 211 16.12 -15.04 -7.74
CA LEU A 211 17.55 -15.26 -7.97
C LEU A 211 17.84 -15.45 -9.46
N HIS A 212 17.05 -16.27 -10.15
CA HIS A 212 17.17 -16.48 -11.60
C HIS A 212 17.00 -15.15 -12.37
N THR A 213 16.02 -14.33 -11.98
CA THR A 213 15.79 -13.02 -12.60
C THR A 213 16.95 -12.05 -12.36
N ARG A 214 17.50 -12.02 -11.13
CA ARG A 214 18.67 -11.19 -10.79
C ARG A 214 19.90 -11.60 -11.61
N VAL A 215 20.15 -12.90 -11.70
CA VAL A 215 21.25 -13.47 -12.49
C VAL A 215 21.08 -13.15 -13.97
N ALA A 216 19.88 -13.33 -14.53
CA ALA A 216 19.60 -13.00 -15.93
C ALA A 216 19.86 -11.51 -16.23
N ARG A 217 19.36 -10.60 -15.38
CA ARG A 217 19.61 -9.17 -15.53
C ARG A 217 21.09 -8.80 -15.42
N PHE A 218 21.82 -9.43 -14.50
CA PHE A 218 23.26 -9.20 -14.38
C PHE A 218 23.99 -9.59 -15.66
N LYS A 219 23.71 -10.78 -16.21
CA LYS A 219 24.30 -11.24 -17.48
C LYS A 219 24.00 -10.29 -18.63
N GLU A 220 22.74 -9.85 -18.75
CA GLU A 220 22.35 -8.93 -19.81
C GLU A 220 23.03 -7.56 -19.69
N ARG A 221 23.16 -7.05 -18.46
CA ARG A 221 23.73 -5.72 -18.20
C ARG A 221 25.25 -5.66 -18.38
N PHE A 222 25.95 -6.73 -18.00
CA PHE A 222 27.42 -6.76 -17.90
C PHE A 222 28.10 -7.69 -18.91
N ARG A 223 27.37 -8.23 -19.89
CA ARG A 223 27.96 -8.96 -21.02
C ARG A 223 29.01 -8.11 -21.74
N GLY A 224 30.23 -8.64 -21.88
CA GLY A 224 31.33 -7.93 -22.54
C GLY A 224 31.81 -6.66 -21.81
N ALA A 225 31.35 -6.41 -20.58
CA ALA A 225 31.71 -5.23 -19.81
C ALA A 225 33.03 -5.45 -19.06
N THR A 226 33.71 -4.33 -18.78
CA THR A 226 34.91 -4.31 -17.95
C THR A 226 34.58 -3.63 -16.62
N LEU A 227 34.78 -4.34 -15.53
CA LEU A 227 34.62 -3.85 -14.16
C LEU A 227 35.99 -3.60 -13.54
N ALA A 228 36.08 -2.65 -12.63
CA ALA A 228 37.26 -2.42 -11.81
C ALA A 228 36.85 -2.41 -10.34
N THR A 229 37.76 -2.80 -9.46
CA THR A 229 37.59 -2.55 -8.03
C THR A 229 37.56 -1.04 -7.79
N ARG A 230 36.82 -0.56 -6.78
CA ARG A 230 36.80 0.86 -6.41
C ARG A 230 38.19 1.45 -6.13
N SER A 231 39.13 0.65 -5.63
CA SER A 231 40.53 1.07 -5.42
C SER A 231 41.33 1.20 -6.73
N GLY A 232 40.87 0.58 -7.82
CA GLY A 232 41.55 0.56 -9.11
C GLY A 232 42.67 -0.48 -9.25
N ASP A 233 42.86 -1.36 -8.26
CA ASP A 233 43.98 -2.32 -8.24
C ASP A 233 43.78 -3.54 -9.16
N ARG A 234 42.52 -3.83 -9.50
CA ARG A 234 42.14 -4.99 -10.32
C ARG A 234 41.09 -4.62 -11.34
N LEU A 235 41.25 -5.18 -12.53
CA LEU A 235 40.35 -5.08 -13.66
C LEU A 235 39.76 -6.47 -13.95
N TYR A 236 38.46 -6.52 -14.21
CA TYR A 236 37.67 -7.71 -14.42
C TYR A 236 36.95 -7.57 -15.76
N ARG A 237 37.45 -8.25 -16.79
CA ARG A 237 36.85 -8.26 -18.11
C ARG A 237 35.90 -9.45 -18.24
N ILE A 238 34.62 -9.18 -18.33
CA ILE A 238 33.58 -10.20 -18.46
C ILE A 238 33.42 -10.55 -19.95
N ASP A 239 33.39 -11.83 -20.26
CA ASP A 239 33.16 -12.30 -21.63
C ASP A 239 31.76 -11.93 -22.16
N ARG A 240 31.56 -11.98 -23.48
CA ARG A 240 30.26 -11.65 -24.12
C ARG A 240 29.11 -12.56 -23.69
N ASP A 241 29.41 -13.79 -23.30
CA ASP A 241 28.41 -14.73 -22.78
C ASP A 241 28.30 -14.71 -21.25
N ALA A 242 29.08 -13.84 -20.57
CA ALA A 242 29.18 -13.77 -19.11
C ALA A 242 29.45 -15.14 -18.44
N ARG A 243 30.21 -16.00 -19.13
CA ARG A 243 30.61 -17.34 -18.66
C ARG A 243 31.99 -17.35 -18.01
N TYR A 244 32.86 -16.45 -18.44
CA TYR A 244 34.23 -16.33 -17.94
C TYR A 244 34.53 -14.88 -17.62
N VAL A 245 35.42 -14.68 -16.65
CA VAL A 245 35.99 -13.38 -16.31
C VAL A 245 37.50 -13.47 -16.36
N GLN A 246 38.11 -12.54 -17.07
CA GLN A 246 39.55 -12.31 -17.03
C GLN A 246 39.84 -11.32 -15.93
N VAL A 247 40.66 -11.73 -14.97
CA VAL A 247 41.18 -10.88 -13.90
C VAL A 247 42.55 -10.39 -14.34
N LEU A 248 42.71 -9.07 -14.38
CA LEU A 248 43.96 -8.37 -14.66
C LEU A 248 44.31 -7.57 -13.39
N GLY A 249 45.33 -8.03 -12.67
CA GLY A 249 45.92 -7.30 -11.55
C GLY A 249 47.40 -7.03 -11.82
N MET A 250 48.01 -6.17 -11.00
CA MET A 250 49.42 -5.77 -11.19
C MET A 250 50.41 -6.94 -11.13
N ASP A 251 50.16 -7.96 -10.29
CA ASP A 251 51.11 -9.07 -10.10
C ASP A 251 50.70 -10.36 -10.82
N ARG A 252 49.40 -10.52 -11.13
CA ARG A 252 48.85 -11.76 -11.71
C ARG A 252 47.65 -11.47 -12.59
N SER A 253 47.63 -12.09 -13.75
CA SER A 253 46.47 -12.19 -14.62
C SER A 253 46.00 -13.64 -14.71
N GLY A 254 44.69 -13.84 -14.87
CA GLY A 254 44.11 -15.18 -14.94
C GLY A 254 42.67 -15.16 -15.44
N THR A 255 42.18 -16.31 -15.91
CA THR A 255 40.78 -16.47 -16.33
C THR A 255 40.09 -17.42 -15.37
N ALA A 256 38.90 -17.02 -14.88
CA ALA A 256 38.09 -17.83 -13.99
C ALA A 256 36.68 -18.07 -14.59
N PRO A 257 36.08 -19.26 -14.39
CA PRO A 257 34.69 -19.49 -14.74
C PRO A 257 33.76 -18.75 -13.79
N MET A 258 32.69 -18.17 -14.35
CA MET A 258 31.68 -17.38 -13.65
C MET A 258 30.43 -18.23 -13.37
N ASN A 259 30.64 -19.35 -12.66
CA ASN A 259 29.56 -20.31 -12.36
C ASN A 259 28.59 -19.79 -11.28
N ASP A 260 29.14 -19.17 -10.23
CA ASP A 260 28.35 -18.47 -9.22
C ASP A 260 28.44 -16.96 -9.42
N LEU A 261 27.30 -16.35 -9.75
CA LEU A 261 27.16 -14.93 -10.05
C LEU A 261 26.69 -14.12 -8.85
N LEU A 262 26.29 -14.78 -7.76
CA LEU A 262 25.79 -14.09 -6.57
C LEU A 262 26.85 -13.18 -5.91
N PRO A 263 28.12 -13.62 -5.73
CA PRO A 263 29.15 -12.75 -5.17
C PRO A 263 29.41 -11.51 -6.03
N TRP A 264 29.34 -11.65 -7.35
CA TRP A 264 29.52 -10.54 -8.30
C TRP A 264 28.39 -9.53 -8.24
N ILE A 265 27.15 -10.03 -8.19
CA ILE A 265 25.96 -9.19 -8.01
C ILE A 265 26.07 -8.42 -6.70
N GLN A 266 26.41 -9.10 -5.60
CA GLN A 266 26.57 -8.47 -4.29
C GLN A 266 27.70 -7.42 -4.27
N ALA A 267 28.84 -7.70 -4.90
CA ALA A 267 29.96 -6.77 -4.96
C ALA A 267 29.64 -5.50 -5.78
N VAL A 268 28.85 -5.63 -6.86
CA VAL A 268 28.35 -4.48 -7.62
C VAL A 268 27.31 -3.69 -6.81
N GLU A 269 26.39 -4.37 -6.12
CA GLU A 269 25.36 -3.72 -5.28
C GLU A 269 25.98 -2.98 -4.07
N ARG A 270 27.05 -3.52 -3.48
CA ARG A 270 27.83 -2.85 -2.42
C ARG A 270 28.69 -1.69 -2.94
N GLY A 271 28.92 -1.63 -4.25
CA GLY A 271 29.77 -0.63 -4.88
C GLY A 271 31.27 -0.91 -4.78
N ASP A 272 31.64 -2.14 -4.44
CA ASP A 272 33.03 -2.62 -4.42
C ASP A 272 33.57 -2.77 -5.85
N LEU A 273 32.69 -3.14 -6.79
CA LEU A 273 32.95 -3.19 -8.22
C LEU A 273 32.20 -2.07 -8.95
N VAL A 274 32.92 -1.32 -9.77
CA VAL A 274 32.41 -0.23 -10.60
C VAL A 274 32.79 -0.46 -12.06
N LEU A 275 32.09 0.17 -13.01
CA LEU A 275 32.50 0.13 -14.41
C LEU A 275 33.89 0.76 -14.55
N ALA A 276 34.78 0.08 -15.28
CA ALA A 276 36.13 0.56 -15.48
C ALA A 276 36.10 1.91 -16.23
N THR A 277 36.83 2.89 -15.71
CA THR A 277 37.09 4.15 -16.41
C THR A 277 38.28 3.98 -17.35
N PHE A 278 38.31 4.77 -18.42
CA PHE A 278 39.36 4.72 -19.45
C PHE A 278 40.79 4.84 -18.85
N ASP A 279 40.95 5.65 -17.80
CA ASP A 279 42.24 5.83 -17.13
C ASP A 279 42.71 4.57 -16.40
N VAL A 280 41.79 3.81 -15.81
CA VAL A 280 42.11 2.56 -15.11
C VAL A 280 42.43 1.45 -16.11
N GLU A 281 41.67 1.37 -17.21
CA GLU A 281 41.97 0.43 -18.30
C GLU A 281 43.36 0.68 -18.89
N ARG A 282 43.74 1.95 -19.13
CA ARG A 282 45.06 2.29 -19.68
C ARG A 282 46.20 1.95 -18.74
N ARG A 283 46.05 2.17 -17.43
CA ARG A 283 47.10 1.82 -16.44
C ARG A 283 47.39 0.33 -16.39
N LEU A 284 46.35 -0.50 -16.51
CA LEU A 284 46.47 -1.95 -16.38
C LEU A 284 46.69 -2.69 -17.71
N ASN A 285 46.40 -2.06 -18.86
CA ASN A 285 46.65 -2.62 -20.20
C ASN A 285 48.00 -2.19 -20.82
N CYS A 286 48.70 -1.18 -20.29
CA CYS A 286 49.98 -0.69 -20.85
C CYS A 286 51.23 -1.45 -20.33
N GLN A 287 51.06 -2.65 -19.79
CA GLN A 287 52.14 -3.60 -19.46
C GLN A 287 51.89 -4.93 -20.15
#